data_AF-A0A972VD15-F1
#
_entry.id   AF-A0A972VD15-F1
#
_cell.length_a   1.000
_cell.length_b   1.000
_cell.length_c   1.000
_cell.angle_alpha   90.00
_cell.angle_beta   90.00
_cell.angle_gamma   90.00
#
_symmetry.space_group_name_H-M   'P 1'
#
loop_
_entity.id
_entity.type
_entity.pdbx_description
1 polymer ?
#
loop_
_entity_poly.entity_id
_entity_poly.type
_entity_poly.pdbx_seq_one_letter_code
_entity_poly.pdbx_strand_id
1 'polypeptide(L)'
;MKKRFALVAIILTGMLCTIPVKAAKKPLKVYILAGQSNMQGSAHQRTFAAMGDDPKTAPLLRKILDDNGEPVVSDNAWITYLTGNRDGDTVLHSQLKVGYGFDSERIGPEYGFGLFMGAAINEPILIIKTAWGGKSLAVDFRPPSAGSYVPSATEKERGNVPAKEEVGHTYREMMRFVRATLKDAESIREVVPGYHSDQGYELAGFVWFQGWNDMCNRHHTAQYTDNMIHFISDVRKDFEAPTLPFIVGILGVYGTDPDSRKFDKGLPVTEFRKAQFAAVEQYDQKVAAPYQGHVIAVDSGPYYELELSDIYWKRRMTSEWKRRVTQGKMTAAQFKAECTRYGFGNGELSAQEQGTWDRCASNAEYHYLGSAKTFVRFGMALAEAMLKMEGAWEEAPKQTRFDPVVKNIEGWTVHVDPAMLEGQHAEVGAQALTMLANHLQRIAILMPQDRLREMRRLEIWIEHDSADFNVEPGPYHPSAGWLTERGYDSRLAKKVHVTRGASLLERHHMLKHPAVILHELVHSYHDQVLGFDEPCIKAAYDKAMDAGLYENVLLYTGQKVRHYAATNHMEYFAEGSEAYFYRNDFYPFVRAELQEYDPVLHGLLEDIWGSLK
;
A
#
# COMPACT_ATOMS: atom_id res chain seq x y z
N MET A 1 14.37 -63.22 69.39
CA MET A 1 15.34 -63.56 68.33
C MET A 1 14.60 -63.89 67.02
N LYS A 2 14.83 -63.06 65.99
CA LYS A 2 14.58 -63.18 64.54
C LYS A 2 13.46 -64.14 64.05
N LYS A 3 12.37 -63.58 63.50
CA LYS A 3 11.52 -64.24 62.49
C LYS A 3 11.81 -63.64 61.11
N ARG A 4 12.12 -64.51 60.14
CA ARG A 4 12.41 -64.21 58.74
C ARG A 4 11.10 -63.95 57.99
N PHE A 5 11.05 -62.89 57.18
CA PHE A 5 10.03 -62.69 56.15
C PHE A 5 10.65 -62.94 54.78
N ALA A 6 10.04 -63.84 54.00
CA ALA A 6 10.35 -64.07 52.60
C ALA A 6 9.45 -63.15 51.76
N LEU A 7 10.06 -62.42 50.83
CA LEU A 7 9.38 -61.53 49.89
C LEU A 7 9.01 -62.34 48.64
N VAL A 8 7.71 -62.43 48.33
CA VAL A 8 7.21 -62.96 47.05
C VAL A 8 6.93 -61.77 46.14
N ALA A 9 7.65 -61.69 45.02
CA ALA A 9 7.41 -60.71 43.97
C ALA A 9 6.33 -61.24 43.02
N ILE A 10 5.20 -60.55 42.94
CA ILE A 10 4.16 -60.77 41.92
C ILE A 10 4.43 -59.77 40.79
N ILE A 11 4.78 -60.29 39.61
CA ILE A 11 4.90 -59.51 38.37
C ILE A 11 3.51 -59.48 37.74
N LEU A 12 2.86 -58.32 37.77
CA LEU A 12 1.63 -58.04 37.00
C LEU A 12 2.02 -57.40 35.67
N THR A 13 1.92 -58.14 34.58
CA THR A 13 2.04 -57.62 33.21
C THR A 13 0.72 -56.96 32.81
N GLY A 14 0.63 -55.65 32.98
CA GLY A 14 -0.48 -54.84 32.46
C GLY A 14 -0.30 -54.57 30.96
N MET A 15 -1.13 -55.18 30.12
CA MET A 15 -1.30 -54.79 28.71
C MET A 15 -1.96 -53.40 28.68
N LEU A 16 -1.19 -52.35 28.35
CA LEU A 16 -1.76 -51.05 27.99
C LEU A 16 -2.38 -51.15 26.59
N CYS A 17 -3.71 -51.26 26.54
CA CYS A 17 -4.47 -50.91 25.33
C CYS A 17 -4.37 -49.40 25.11
N THR A 18 -3.53 -48.97 24.17
CA THR A 18 -3.54 -47.61 23.64
C THR A 18 -4.79 -47.46 22.76
N ILE A 19 -5.85 -46.86 23.29
CA ILE A 19 -6.97 -46.39 22.48
C ILE A 19 -6.44 -45.23 21.64
N PRO A 20 -6.47 -45.28 20.29
CA PRO A 20 -6.07 -44.14 19.48
C PRO A 20 -7.05 -43.00 19.75
N VAL A 21 -6.56 -41.94 20.40
CA VAL A 21 -7.28 -40.67 20.50
C VAL A 21 -7.40 -40.13 19.08
N LYS A 22 -8.62 -40.17 18.53
CA LYS A 22 -8.93 -39.56 17.24
C LYS A 22 -8.70 -38.06 17.40
N ALA A 23 -7.67 -37.51 16.74
CA ALA A 23 -7.43 -36.07 16.74
C ALA A 23 -8.71 -35.35 16.29
N ALA A 24 -9.16 -34.38 17.08
CA ALA A 24 -10.34 -33.58 16.73
C ALA A 24 -10.07 -32.85 15.41
N LYS A 25 -10.95 -33.02 14.42
CA LYS A 25 -10.87 -32.26 13.17
C LYS A 25 -11.11 -30.79 13.50
N LYS A 26 -10.24 -29.92 13.01
CA LYS A 26 -10.39 -28.47 13.18
C LYS A 26 -11.52 -27.94 12.30
N PRO A 27 -12.16 -26.83 12.72
CA PRO A 27 -13.29 -26.27 11.97
C PRO A 27 -12.87 -25.74 10.60
N LEU A 28 -13.77 -25.86 9.62
CA LEU A 28 -13.60 -25.21 8.32
C LEU A 28 -13.59 -23.69 8.51
N LYS A 29 -12.50 -23.02 8.14
CA LYS A 29 -12.45 -21.55 8.18
C LYS A 29 -13.20 -20.94 6.99
N VAL A 30 -14.10 -20.02 7.29
CA VAL A 30 -14.94 -19.33 6.32
C VAL A 30 -14.61 -17.84 6.28
N TYR A 31 -14.33 -17.32 5.10
CA TYR A 31 -14.03 -15.91 4.87
C TYR A 31 -15.07 -15.30 3.93
N ILE A 32 -15.61 -14.15 4.29
CA ILE A 32 -16.54 -13.40 3.43
C ILE A 32 -15.77 -12.29 2.72
N LEU A 33 -15.81 -12.27 1.39
CA LEU A 33 -15.23 -11.22 0.55
C LEU A 33 -16.34 -10.44 -0.14
N ALA A 34 -16.59 -9.21 0.29
CA ALA A 34 -17.71 -8.40 -0.19
C ALA A 34 -17.27 -7.04 -0.73
N GLY A 35 -18.02 -6.51 -1.69
CA GLY A 35 -17.77 -5.16 -2.20
C GLY A 35 -18.37 -4.88 -3.57
N GLN A 36 -17.72 -3.99 -4.32
CA GLN A 36 -18.16 -3.61 -5.66
C GLN A 36 -17.28 -4.22 -6.77
N SER A 37 -17.23 -3.61 -7.95
CA SER A 37 -16.45 -4.03 -9.12
C SER A 37 -14.97 -4.37 -8.85
N ASN A 38 -14.30 -3.68 -7.93
CA ASN A 38 -12.91 -4.02 -7.56
C ASN A 38 -12.82 -5.25 -6.64
N MET A 39 -13.86 -5.58 -5.88
CA MET A 39 -13.96 -6.92 -5.29
C MET A 39 -14.34 -7.96 -6.36
N GLN A 40 -15.22 -7.62 -7.32
CA GLN A 40 -15.56 -8.53 -8.42
C GLN A 40 -14.32 -8.97 -9.19
N GLY A 41 -13.48 -8.03 -9.62
CA GLY A 41 -12.19 -8.33 -10.22
C GLY A 41 -12.15 -8.18 -11.73
N SER A 42 -11.22 -7.34 -12.19
CA SER A 42 -11.10 -6.93 -13.59
C SER A 42 -9.84 -7.46 -14.28
N ALA A 43 -8.94 -8.11 -13.51
CA ALA A 43 -7.65 -8.56 -13.97
C ALA A 43 -7.77 -9.85 -14.76
N HIS A 44 -7.44 -9.77 -16.04
CA HIS A 44 -7.48 -10.90 -16.94
C HIS A 44 -6.20 -11.72 -16.83
N GLN A 45 -6.31 -13.04 -16.88
CA GLN A 45 -5.16 -13.96 -16.79
C GLN A 45 -4.01 -13.66 -17.77
N ARG A 46 -4.29 -13.00 -18.91
CA ARG A 46 -3.25 -12.58 -19.86
C ARG A 46 -2.24 -11.59 -19.27
N THR A 47 -2.59 -10.89 -18.18
CA THR A 47 -1.71 -9.94 -17.51
C THR A 47 -0.79 -10.59 -16.47
N PHE A 48 -0.87 -11.91 -16.27
CA PHE A 48 -0.08 -12.64 -15.27
C PHE A 48 1.41 -12.61 -15.62
N ALA A 49 1.76 -12.93 -16.87
CA ALA A 49 3.17 -13.00 -17.30
C ALA A 49 3.93 -11.68 -17.04
N ALA A 50 3.27 -10.53 -17.13
CA ALA A 50 3.87 -9.22 -16.85
C ALA A 50 4.32 -9.06 -15.38
N MET A 51 3.77 -9.83 -14.44
CA MET A 51 4.28 -9.87 -13.06
C MET A 51 5.71 -10.39 -12.98
N GLY A 52 6.14 -11.20 -13.95
CA GLY A 52 7.51 -11.73 -14.03
C GLY A 52 8.55 -10.69 -14.47
N ASP A 53 8.12 -9.58 -15.07
CA ASP A 53 9.02 -8.52 -15.55
C ASP A 53 9.59 -7.68 -14.39
N ASP A 54 8.91 -7.64 -13.24
CA ASP A 54 9.37 -6.96 -12.03
C ASP A 54 9.99 -7.97 -11.03
N PRO A 55 11.27 -7.82 -10.66
CA PRO A 55 11.93 -8.70 -9.69
C PRO A 55 11.17 -8.88 -8.36
N LYS A 56 10.40 -7.88 -7.94
CA LYS A 56 9.59 -7.93 -6.71
C LYS A 56 8.36 -8.83 -6.83
N THR A 57 7.85 -9.02 -8.06
CA THR A 57 6.63 -9.81 -8.31
C THR A 57 6.90 -11.09 -9.09
N ALA A 58 8.12 -11.31 -9.58
CA ALA A 58 8.51 -12.57 -10.19
C ALA A 58 8.38 -13.78 -9.23
N PRO A 59 8.72 -13.69 -7.92
CA PRO A 59 8.46 -14.78 -6.98
C PRO A 59 6.96 -15.05 -6.78
N LEU A 60 6.14 -14.00 -6.84
CA LEU A 60 4.68 -14.09 -6.75
C LEU A 60 4.08 -14.80 -7.98
N LEU A 61 4.62 -14.54 -9.18
CA LEU A 61 4.18 -15.21 -10.40
C LEU A 61 4.30 -16.74 -10.28
N ARG A 62 5.42 -17.22 -9.71
CA ARG A 62 5.66 -18.65 -9.47
C ARG A 62 4.71 -19.29 -8.45
N LYS A 63 3.96 -18.49 -7.67
CA LYS A 63 2.95 -18.98 -6.74
C LYS A 63 1.55 -19.07 -7.35
N ILE A 64 1.34 -18.41 -8.50
CA ILE A 64 0.03 -18.34 -9.16
C ILE A 64 0.01 -19.07 -10.51
N LEU A 65 1.16 -19.52 -11.00
CA LEU A 65 1.28 -20.39 -12.16
C LEU A 65 1.85 -21.75 -11.72
N ASP A 66 1.37 -22.82 -12.35
CA ASP A 66 1.88 -24.17 -12.18
C ASP A 66 3.17 -24.40 -13.00
N ASP A 67 3.73 -25.60 -12.92
CA ASP A 67 4.96 -25.98 -13.64
C ASP A 67 4.81 -25.93 -15.18
N ASN A 68 3.58 -25.92 -15.70
CA ASN A 68 3.28 -25.77 -17.12
C ASN A 68 3.07 -24.30 -17.54
N GLY A 69 3.07 -23.37 -16.58
CA GLY A 69 2.79 -21.96 -16.80
C GLY A 69 1.30 -21.62 -16.85
N GLU A 70 0.42 -22.53 -16.42
CA GLU A 70 -1.03 -22.33 -16.36
C GLU A 70 -1.46 -21.79 -14.98
N PRO A 71 -2.54 -20.99 -14.89
CA PRO A 71 -3.02 -20.50 -13.60
C PRO A 71 -3.35 -21.61 -12.61
N VAL A 72 -2.80 -21.51 -11.40
CA VAL A 72 -3.01 -22.48 -10.31
C VAL A 72 -4.49 -22.60 -9.94
N VAL A 73 -4.93 -23.83 -9.77
CA VAL A 73 -6.15 -24.20 -9.04
C VAL A 73 -5.74 -24.50 -7.61
N SER A 74 -6.39 -23.88 -6.62
CA SER A 74 -6.02 -24.08 -5.21
C SER A 74 -6.36 -25.49 -4.74
N ASP A 75 -5.41 -26.15 -4.09
CA ASP A 75 -5.62 -27.44 -3.43
C ASP A 75 -6.47 -27.32 -2.17
N ASN A 76 -6.38 -26.18 -1.46
CA ASN A 76 -6.94 -26.00 -0.12
C ASN A 76 -7.98 -24.87 -0.02
N ALA A 77 -8.26 -24.12 -1.08
CA ALA A 77 -9.26 -23.06 -1.05
C ALA A 77 -10.44 -23.38 -1.98
N TRP A 78 -11.63 -23.30 -1.41
CA TRP A 78 -12.90 -23.40 -2.12
C TRP A 78 -13.60 -22.05 -2.11
N ILE A 79 -14.41 -21.79 -3.14
CA ILE A 79 -15.12 -20.52 -3.26
C ILE A 79 -16.55 -20.75 -3.76
N THR A 80 -17.47 -19.98 -3.19
CA THR A 80 -18.78 -19.70 -3.79
C THR A 80 -18.94 -18.20 -3.96
N TYR A 81 -19.49 -17.78 -5.09
CA TYR A 81 -19.52 -16.38 -5.51
C TYR A 81 -20.91 -16.03 -6.03
N LEU A 82 -21.59 -15.13 -5.33
CA LEU A 82 -22.78 -14.45 -5.83
C LEU A 82 -22.35 -13.14 -6.50
N THR A 83 -22.64 -13.04 -7.79
CA THR A 83 -22.34 -11.89 -8.64
C THR A 83 -23.53 -11.60 -9.53
N GLY A 84 -23.54 -10.44 -10.18
CA GLY A 84 -24.61 -10.12 -11.12
C GLY A 84 -24.23 -8.98 -12.05
N ASN A 85 -24.86 -9.02 -13.22
CA ASN A 85 -24.79 -7.96 -14.23
C ASN A 85 -26.22 -7.44 -14.48
N ARG A 86 -26.43 -6.69 -15.58
CA ARG A 86 -27.78 -6.20 -15.95
C ARG A 86 -28.80 -7.32 -16.18
N ASP A 87 -28.35 -8.54 -16.50
CA ASP A 87 -29.19 -9.69 -16.84
C ASP A 87 -29.60 -10.53 -15.63
N GLY A 88 -29.20 -10.14 -14.42
CA GLY A 88 -29.53 -10.81 -13.16
C GLY A 88 -28.33 -11.38 -12.42
N ASP A 89 -28.61 -11.97 -11.26
CA ASP A 89 -27.60 -12.60 -10.40
C ASP A 89 -27.26 -14.02 -10.87
N THR A 90 -26.00 -14.41 -10.67
CA THR A 90 -25.41 -15.71 -10.98
C THR A 90 -24.62 -16.20 -9.77
N VAL A 91 -24.71 -17.50 -9.51
CA VAL A 91 -23.92 -18.19 -8.47
C VAL A 91 -22.88 -19.07 -9.14
N LEU A 92 -21.61 -18.92 -8.74
CA LEU A 92 -20.49 -19.75 -9.19
C LEU A 92 -19.86 -20.43 -7.98
N HIS A 93 -19.49 -21.71 -8.08
CA HIS A 93 -18.81 -22.41 -6.99
C HIS A 93 -17.89 -23.52 -7.52
N SER A 94 -16.69 -23.63 -6.94
CA SER A 94 -15.70 -24.69 -7.19
C SER A 94 -14.48 -24.50 -6.29
N GLN A 95 -13.40 -25.25 -6.54
CA GLN A 95 -12.07 -24.87 -6.06
C GLN A 95 -11.70 -23.49 -6.59
N LEU A 96 -10.96 -22.71 -5.79
CA LEU A 96 -10.49 -21.40 -6.19
C LEU A 96 -9.54 -21.51 -7.40
N LYS A 97 -9.85 -20.77 -8.45
CA LYS A 97 -9.09 -20.69 -9.71
C LYS A 97 -9.40 -19.37 -10.42
N VAL A 98 -8.81 -19.14 -11.59
CA VAL A 98 -9.27 -18.06 -12.48
C VAL A 98 -10.74 -18.26 -12.86
N GLY A 99 -11.51 -17.17 -12.92
CA GLY A 99 -12.90 -17.19 -13.37
C GLY A 99 -13.93 -16.74 -12.34
N TYR A 100 -13.49 -16.24 -11.18
CA TYR A 100 -14.33 -15.57 -10.19
C TYR A 100 -14.24 -14.04 -10.28
N GLY A 101 -13.76 -13.52 -11.42
CA GLY A 101 -13.74 -12.12 -11.82
C GLY A 101 -15.07 -11.61 -12.40
N PHE A 102 -14.97 -10.65 -13.33
CA PHE A 102 -16.10 -10.26 -14.20
C PHE A 102 -16.56 -11.36 -15.16
N ASP A 103 -15.69 -12.32 -15.45
CA ASP A 103 -15.95 -13.47 -16.33
C ASP A 103 -14.97 -14.61 -16.02
N SER A 104 -15.06 -15.68 -16.79
CA SER A 104 -14.29 -16.91 -16.63
C SER A 104 -12.77 -16.76 -16.85
N GLU A 105 -12.29 -15.60 -17.34
CA GLU A 105 -10.86 -15.36 -17.61
C GLU A 105 -10.25 -14.34 -16.65
N ARG A 106 -11.03 -13.84 -15.70
CA ARG A 106 -10.65 -12.76 -14.79
C ARG A 106 -10.62 -13.20 -13.33
N ILE A 107 -9.85 -12.45 -12.57
CA ILE A 107 -9.73 -12.54 -11.12
C ILE A 107 -9.96 -11.18 -10.47
N GLY A 108 -10.36 -11.20 -9.21
CA GLY A 108 -10.23 -10.09 -8.27
C GLY A 108 -9.20 -10.41 -7.19
N PRO A 109 -9.28 -9.73 -6.03
CA PRO A 109 -8.38 -10.00 -4.92
C PRO A 109 -8.60 -11.39 -4.30
N GLU A 110 -9.72 -12.07 -4.56
CA GLU A 110 -10.01 -13.41 -4.03
C GLU A 110 -8.97 -14.45 -4.45
N TYR A 111 -8.40 -14.33 -5.65
CA TYR A 111 -7.45 -15.30 -6.17
C TYR A 111 -6.14 -15.24 -5.38
N GLY A 112 -5.58 -14.03 -5.24
CA GLY A 112 -4.41 -13.80 -4.38
C GLY A 112 -4.71 -14.11 -2.91
N PHE A 113 -5.86 -13.69 -2.40
CA PHE A 113 -6.24 -13.97 -1.01
C PHE A 113 -6.28 -15.48 -0.74
N GLY A 114 -7.05 -16.24 -1.50
CA GLY A 114 -7.29 -17.65 -1.19
C GLY A 114 -6.12 -18.57 -1.49
N LEU A 115 -5.27 -18.28 -2.50
CA LEU A 115 -4.02 -19.04 -2.69
C LEU A 115 -3.08 -18.90 -1.50
N PHE A 116 -2.95 -17.68 -0.96
CA PHE A 116 -2.05 -17.42 0.17
C PHE A 116 -2.62 -17.91 1.49
N MET A 117 -3.92 -17.74 1.72
CA MET A 117 -4.61 -18.29 2.88
C MET A 117 -4.54 -19.82 2.88
N GLY A 118 -4.83 -20.47 1.75
CA GLY A 118 -4.81 -21.94 1.64
C GLY A 118 -3.41 -22.56 1.72
N ALA A 119 -2.35 -21.78 1.43
CA ALA A 119 -0.98 -22.19 1.65
C ALA A 119 -0.52 -21.99 3.10
N ALA A 120 -1.02 -20.96 3.78
CA ALA A 120 -0.66 -20.67 5.17
C ALA A 120 -1.44 -21.55 6.17
N ILE A 121 -2.68 -21.89 5.85
CA ILE A 121 -3.56 -22.71 6.67
C ILE A 121 -3.50 -24.13 6.10
N ASN A 122 -2.92 -25.07 6.84
CA ASN A 122 -2.80 -26.49 6.44
C ASN A 122 -4.15 -27.26 6.42
N GLU A 123 -5.27 -26.53 6.32
CA GLU A 123 -6.64 -27.03 6.33
C GLU A 123 -7.43 -26.36 5.20
N PRO A 124 -8.48 -27.02 4.67
CA PRO A 124 -9.35 -26.40 3.69
C PRO A 124 -9.98 -25.10 4.23
N ILE A 125 -10.09 -24.10 3.37
CA ILE A 125 -10.83 -22.85 3.63
C ILE A 125 -11.98 -22.69 2.64
N LEU A 126 -13.01 -21.96 3.05
CA LEU A 126 -14.13 -21.55 2.21
C LEU A 126 -14.17 -20.02 2.08
N ILE A 127 -14.17 -19.52 0.86
CA ILE A 127 -14.45 -18.12 0.53
C ILE A 127 -15.90 -18.00 0.07
N ILE A 128 -16.67 -17.13 0.73
CA ILE A 128 -18.00 -16.71 0.27
C ILE A 128 -17.87 -15.29 -0.27
N LYS A 129 -17.88 -15.16 -1.59
CA LYS A 129 -17.72 -13.87 -2.27
C LYS A 129 -19.09 -13.29 -2.66
N THR A 130 -19.31 -12.00 -2.41
CA THR A 130 -20.52 -11.29 -2.82
C THR A 130 -20.15 -9.91 -3.36
N ALA A 131 -20.15 -9.75 -4.68
CA ALA A 131 -19.67 -8.51 -5.28
C ALA A 131 -20.41 -8.15 -6.57
N TRP A 132 -20.69 -6.85 -6.73
CA TRP A 132 -21.47 -6.32 -7.87
C TRP A 132 -20.95 -4.97 -8.35
N GLY A 133 -21.01 -4.73 -9.65
CA GLY A 133 -20.54 -3.48 -10.24
C GLY A 133 -21.43 -2.30 -9.86
N GLY A 134 -20.81 -1.13 -9.62
CA GLY A 134 -21.55 0.12 -9.42
C GLY A 134 -22.39 0.19 -8.14
N LYS A 135 -22.00 -0.55 -7.09
CA LYS A 135 -22.67 -0.53 -5.79
C LYS A 135 -22.02 0.42 -4.80
N SER A 136 -22.85 1.05 -3.98
CA SER A 136 -22.47 2.00 -2.93
C SER A 136 -22.75 1.45 -1.54
N LEU A 137 -22.01 1.92 -0.56
CA LEU A 137 -22.33 1.71 0.86
C LEU A 137 -23.51 2.60 1.28
N ALA A 138 -23.59 3.82 0.74
CA ALA A 138 -24.65 4.76 1.06
C ALA A 138 -26.06 4.25 0.72
N VAL A 139 -26.21 3.49 -0.37
CA VAL A 139 -27.50 2.99 -0.88
C VAL A 139 -27.56 1.46 -0.86
N ASP A 140 -26.80 0.78 -1.73
CA ASP A 140 -27.02 -0.64 -2.04
C ASP A 140 -26.68 -1.57 -0.86
N PHE A 141 -25.55 -1.30 -0.21
CA PHE A 141 -25.08 -2.01 0.99
C PHE A 141 -25.46 -1.29 2.29
N ARG A 142 -26.37 -0.32 2.23
CA ARG A 142 -26.76 0.48 3.39
C ARG A 142 -27.20 -0.44 4.53
N PRO A 143 -26.52 -0.42 5.69
CA PRO A 143 -26.83 -1.31 6.80
C PRO A 143 -28.10 -0.83 7.53
N PRO A 144 -28.90 -1.75 8.11
CA PRO A 144 -30.16 -1.39 8.78
C PRO A 144 -30.03 -0.31 9.86
N SER A 145 -28.98 -0.34 10.68
CA SER A 145 -28.75 0.60 11.78
C SER A 145 -28.35 2.01 11.33
N ALA A 146 -27.94 2.20 10.06
CA ALA A 146 -27.75 3.53 9.48
C ALA A 146 -29.10 4.23 9.18
N GLY A 147 -30.24 3.55 9.36
CA GLY A 147 -31.56 4.11 9.13
C GLY A 147 -31.90 4.30 7.65
N SER A 148 -33.00 5.02 7.38
CA SER A 148 -33.45 5.27 6.00
C SER A 148 -32.49 6.18 5.24
N TYR A 149 -32.40 5.97 3.92
CA TYR A 149 -31.63 6.86 3.06
C TYR A 149 -32.30 8.24 2.95
N VAL A 150 -31.52 9.30 3.17
CA VAL A 150 -31.98 10.69 3.02
C VAL A 150 -31.30 11.29 1.80
N PRO A 151 -32.02 11.57 0.70
CA PRO A 151 -31.41 12.13 -0.50
C PRO A 151 -31.00 13.60 -0.33
N SER A 152 -29.88 13.97 -0.95
CA SER A 152 -29.42 15.36 -1.03
C SER A 152 -30.33 16.22 -1.93
N ALA A 153 -30.20 17.55 -1.84
CA ALA A 153 -30.88 18.47 -2.75
C ALA A 153 -30.51 18.18 -4.22
N THR A 154 -29.23 17.98 -4.51
CA THR A 154 -28.73 17.69 -5.86
C THR A 154 -29.27 16.38 -6.42
N GLU A 155 -29.42 15.33 -5.61
CA GLU A 155 -30.03 14.07 -6.07
C GLU A 155 -31.51 14.24 -6.39
N LYS A 156 -32.25 15.01 -5.56
CA LYS A 156 -33.66 15.34 -5.82
C LYS A 156 -33.81 16.14 -7.12
N GLU A 157 -32.99 17.17 -7.30
CA GLU A 157 -32.99 18.01 -8.51
C GLU A 157 -32.66 17.23 -9.79
N ARG A 158 -31.73 16.27 -9.71
CA ARG A 158 -31.33 15.44 -10.86
C ARG A 158 -32.24 14.23 -11.09
N GLY A 159 -33.22 13.98 -10.21
CA GLY A 159 -34.05 12.78 -10.27
C GLY A 159 -33.30 11.48 -9.96
N ASN A 160 -32.16 11.56 -9.28
CA ASN A 160 -31.30 10.43 -8.93
C ASN A 160 -31.55 9.94 -7.50
N VAL A 161 -32.82 9.91 -7.08
CA VAL A 161 -33.22 9.41 -5.77
C VAL A 161 -33.39 7.89 -5.87
N PRO A 162 -32.68 7.08 -5.06
CA PRO A 162 -32.85 5.64 -5.09
C PRO A 162 -34.27 5.25 -4.64
N ALA A 163 -34.82 4.22 -5.26
CA ALA A 163 -36.06 3.61 -4.82
C ALA A 163 -35.88 2.96 -3.44
N LYS A 164 -36.96 2.88 -2.67
CA LYS A 164 -36.92 2.36 -1.29
C LYS A 164 -36.40 0.92 -1.24
N GLU A 165 -36.74 0.14 -2.26
CA GLU A 165 -36.41 -1.27 -2.40
C GLU A 165 -34.92 -1.48 -2.69
N GLU A 166 -34.26 -0.51 -3.35
CA GLU A 166 -32.83 -0.54 -3.66
C GLU A 166 -31.98 -0.31 -2.41
N VAL A 167 -32.48 0.45 -1.44
CA VAL A 167 -31.75 0.76 -0.20
C VAL A 167 -31.54 -0.51 0.63
N GLY A 168 -30.27 -0.88 0.83
CA GLY A 168 -29.83 -2.07 1.54
C GLY A 168 -30.15 -3.38 0.82
N HIS A 169 -30.55 -3.36 -0.46
CA HIS A 169 -30.88 -4.59 -1.19
C HIS A 169 -29.68 -5.53 -1.26
N THR A 170 -28.52 -5.01 -1.65
CA THR A 170 -27.30 -5.82 -1.78
C THR A 170 -26.77 -6.29 -0.43
N TYR A 171 -26.96 -5.51 0.65
CA TYR A 171 -26.72 -5.99 2.02
C TYR A 171 -27.55 -7.24 2.33
N ARG A 172 -28.86 -7.20 2.04
CA ARG A 172 -29.78 -8.32 2.29
C ARG A 172 -29.43 -9.54 1.45
N GLU A 173 -29.06 -9.35 0.18
CA GLU A 173 -28.65 -10.46 -0.70
C GLU A 173 -27.34 -11.10 -0.25
N MET A 174 -26.36 -10.31 0.20
CA MET A 174 -25.14 -10.83 0.83
C MET A 174 -25.47 -11.71 2.04
N MET A 175 -26.30 -11.19 2.95
CA MET A 175 -26.70 -11.93 4.15
C MET A 175 -27.47 -13.22 3.83
N ARG A 176 -28.41 -13.15 2.88
CA ARG A 176 -29.17 -14.31 2.42
C ARG A 176 -28.23 -15.38 1.86
N PHE A 177 -27.28 -14.98 1.03
CA PHE A 177 -26.37 -15.91 0.36
C PHE A 177 -25.43 -16.60 1.35
N VAL A 178 -24.79 -15.83 2.24
CA VAL A 178 -23.90 -16.39 3.29
C VAL A 178 -24.67 -17.37 4.17
N ARG A 179 -25.86 -17.00 4.65
CA ARG A 179 -26.70 -17.88 5.48
C ARG A 179 -27.15 -19.12 4.73
N ALA A 180 -27.45 -19.03 3.44
CA ALA A 180 -27.82 -20.18 2.62
C ALA A 180 -26.65 -21.15 2.46
N THR A 181 -25.44 -20.66 2.16
CA THR A 181 -24.24 -21.49 2.04
C THR A 181 -23.90 -22.22 3.34
N LEU A 182 -24.08 -21.57 4.49
CA LEU A 182 -23.70 -22.10 5.81
C LEU A 182 -24.86 -22.74 6.58
N LYS A 183 -26.02 -22.92 5.95
CA LYS A 183 -27.25 -23.36 6.59
C LYS A 183 -27.12 -24.73 7.26
N ASP A 184 -26.52 -25.68 6.55
CA ASP A 184 -26.37 -27.06 6.97
C ASP A 184 -25.18 -27.72 6.26
N ALA A 185 -24.82 -28.94 6.70
CA ALA A 185 -23.67 -29.65 6.16
C ALA A 185 -23.83 -30.07 4.69
N GLU A 186 -25.06 -30.17 4.18
CA GLU A 186 -25.32 -30.45 2.77
C GLU A 186 -24.99 -29.22 1.92
N SER A 187 -25.50 -28.06 2.31
CA SER A 187 -25.22 -26.76 1.67
C SER A 187 -23.72 -26.45 1.60
N ILE A 188 -22.96 -26.74 2.68
CA ILE A 188 -21.51 -26.55 2.67
C ILE A 188 -20.82 -27.56 1.73
N ARG A 189 -21.29 -28.82 1.67
CA ARG A 189 -20.70 -29.86 0.80
C ARG A 189 -20.91 -29.59 -0.68
N GLU A 190 -21.93 -28.82 -1.07
CA GLU A 190 -22.08 -28.36 -2.46
C GLU A 190 -20.89 -27.52 -2.92
N VAL A 191 -20.22 -26.83 -1.99
CA VAL A 191 -19.05 -25.99 -2.29
C VAL A 191 -17.75 -26.67 -1.87
N VAL A 192 -17.73 -27.36 -0.74
CA VAL A 192 -16.57 -28.05 -0.17
C VAL A 192 -16.88 -29.54 -0.03
N PRO A 193 -16.67 -30.37 -1.07
CA PRO A 193 -17.08 -31.78 -1.07
C PRO A 193 -16.51 -32.60 0.11
N GLY A 194 -15.32 -32.24 0.60
CA GLY A 194 -14.67 -32.86 1.75
C GLY A 194 -15.21 -32.44 3.12
N TYR A 195 -16.25 -31.62 3.21
CA TYR A 195 -16.76 -31.12 4.50
C TYR A 195 -17.44 -32.22 5.32
N HIS A 196 -16.98 -32.37 6.57
CA HIS A 196 -17.55 -33.28 7.56
C HIS A 196 -18.29 -32.51 8.65
N SER A 197 -19.51 -32.93 8.97
CA SER A 197 -20.36 -32.21 9.94
C SER A 197 -19.82 -32.22 11.38
N ASP A 198 -18.96 -33.19 11.73
CA ASP A 198 -18.33 -33.29 13.04
C ASP A 198 -17.17 -32.30 13.26
N GLN A 199 -16.66 -31.67 12.18
CA GLN A 199 -15.61 -30.64 12.31
C GLN A 199 -16.16 -29.24 12.56
N GLY A 200 -17.42 -28.97 12.16
CA GLY A 200 -18.02 -27.64 12.22
C GLY A 200 -17.35 -26.63 11.29
N TYR A 201 -17.77 -25.36 11.37
CA TYR A 201 -17.12 -24.24 10.69
C TYR A 201 -16.92 -23.07 11.65
N GLU A 202 -15.98 -22.21 11.30
CA GLU A 202 -15.68 -20.95 11.96
C GLU A 202 -15.82 -19.82 10.94
N LEU A 203 -16.63 -18.79 11.24
CA LEU A 203 -16.60 -17.56 10.48
C LEU A 203 -15.35 -16.77 10.89
N ALA A 204 -14.29 -16.92 10.10
CA ALA A 204 -12.92 -16.55 10.46
C ALA A 204 -12.59 -15.09 10.10
N GLY A 205 -13.25 -14.52 9.08
CA GLY A 205 -13.05 -13.11 8.77
C GLY A 205 -13.94 -12.54 7.68
N PHE A 206 -13.99 -11.22 7.62
CA PHE A 206 -14.70 -10.44 6.63
C PHE A 206 -13.74 -9.46 5.95
N VAL A 207 -13.76 -9.41 4.63
CA VAL A 207 -13.00 -8.45 3.81
C VAL A 207 -13.97 -7.63 2.98
N TRP A 208 -13.96 -6.32 3.23
CA TRP A 208 -14.73 -5.34 2.47
C TRP A 208 -13.84 -4.58 1.49
N PHE A 209 -14.16 -4.58 0.19
CA PHE A 209 -13.45 -3.75 -0.79
C PHE A 209 -14.42 -3.01 -1.72
N GLN A 210 -14.71 -1.77 -1.33
CA GLN A 210 -15.62 -0.88 -2.04
C GLN A 210 -15.27 0.57 -1.74
N GLY A 211 -15.64 1.48 -2.64
CA GLY A 211 -15.59 2.90 -2.33
C GLY A 211 -15.71 3.84 -3.52
N TRP A 212 -15.41 3.36 -4.74
CA TRP A 212 -15.41 4.21 -5.93
C TRP A 212 -16.74 4.96 -6.14
N ASN A 213 -17.88 4.28 -5.95
CA ASN A 213 -19.18 4.92 -6.16
C ASN A 213 -19.51 5.97 -5.08
N ASP A 214 -19.19 5.69 -3.81
CA ASP A 214 -19.37 6.65 -2.72
C ASP A 214 -18.42 7.84 -2.85
N MET A 215 -17.21 7.64 -3.37
CA MET A 215 -16.25 8.70 -3.71
C MET A 215 -16.79 9.63 -4.82
N CYS A 216 -17.46 9.06 -5.82
CA CYS A 216 -18.00 9.84 -6.94
C CYS A 216 -19.17 10.75 -6.55
N ASN A 217 -19.75 10.56 -5.35
CA ASN A 217 -20.87 11.36 -4.85
C ASN A 217 -20.52 11.97 -3.49
N ARG A 218 -20.38 13.30 -3.43
CA ARG A 218 -20.03 14.03 -2.19
C ARG A 218 -21.00 13.75 -1.04
N HIS A 219 -22.29 13.54 -1.34
CA HIS A 219 -23.30 13.21 -0.33
C HIS A 219 -23.09 11.81 0.25
N HIS A 220 -22.61 10.87 -0.56
CA HIS A 220 -22.27 9.51 -0.12
C HIS A 220 -20.95 9.51 0.67
N THR A 221 -19.92 10.20 0.16
CA THR A 221 -18.64 10.40 0.85
C THR A 221 -18.84 10.95 2.27
N ALA A 222 -19.69 11.97 2.44
CA ALA A 222 -19.95 12.59 3.73
C ALA A 222 -20.58 11.65 4.78
N GLN A 223 -21.20 10.55 4.35
CA GLN A 223 -21.82 9.56 5.23
C GLN A 223 -20.98 8.29 5.39
N TYR A 224 -19.87 8.16 4.65
CA TYR A 224 -19.17 6.89 4.51
C TYR A 224 -18.65 6.36 5.85
N THR A 225 -18.02 7.23 6.66
CA THR A 225 -17.46 6.87 7.96
C THR A 225 -18.51 6.26 8.88
N ASP A 226 -19.64 6.96 9.07
CA ASP A 226 -20.69 6.47 9.97
C ASP A 226 -21.40 5.23 9.40
N ASN A 227 -21.70 5.22 8.09
CA ASN A 227 -22.30 4.04 7.44
C ASN A 227 -21.40 2.80 7.55
N MET A 228 -20.08 2.97 7.48
CA MET A 228 -19.13 1.85 7.61
C MET A 228 -19.13 1.29 9.03
N ILE A 229 -19.17 2.15 10.04
CA ILE A 229 -19.25 1.71 11.45
C ILE A 229 -20.56 0.95 11.71
N HIS A 230 -21.67 1.45 11.16
CA HIS A 230 -22.95 0.74 11.17
C HIS A 230 -22.87 -0.61 10.44
N PHE A 231 -22.21 -0.64 9.28
CA PHE A 231 -22.09 -1.85 8.44
C PHE A 231 -21.31 -2.95 9.15
N ILE A 232 -20.14 -2.63 9.72
CA ILE A 232 -19.35 -3.60 10.48
C ILE A 232 -20.15 -4.11 11.69
N SER A 233 -20.83 -3.21 12.41
CA SER A 233 -21.63 -3.56 13.59
C SER A 233 -22.81 -4.47 13.25
N ASP A 234 -23.56 -4.15 12.19
CA ASP A 234 -24.70 -4.95 11.76
C ASP A 234 -24.26 -6.29 11.18
N VAL A 235 -23.14 -6.34 10.43
CA VAL A 235 -22.57 -7.60 9.95
C VAL A 235 -22.22 -8.53 11.12
N ARG A 236 -21.49 -8.02 12.13
CA ARG A 236 -21.14 -8.78 13.34
C ARG A 236 -22.37 -9.23 14.12
N LYS A 237 -23.38 -8.37 14.24
CA LYS A 237 -24.63 -8.68 14.94
C LYS A 237 -25.45 -9.74 14.19
N ASP A 238 -25.64 -9.58 12.90
CA ASP A 238 -26.48 -10.45 12.07
C ASP A 238 -25.88 -11.84 11.85
N PHE A 239 -24.55 -11.97 11.96
CA PHE A 239 -23.86 -13.26 11.99
C PHE A 239 -23.60 -13.77 13.42
N GLU A 240 -24.04 -13.06 14.46
CA GLU A 240 -23.81 -13.42 15.86
C GLU A 240 -22.30 -13.62 16.18
N ALA A 241 -21.45 -12.86 15.49
CA ALA A 241 -19.99 -12.93 15.55
C ALA A 241 -19.40 -11.59 16.01
N PRO A 242 -19.53 -11.24 17.30
CA PRO A 242 -19.22 -9.91 17.82
C PRO A 242 -17.75 -9.50 17.67
N THR A 243 -16.83 -10.46 17.61
CA THR A 243 -15.38 -10.24 17.45
C THR A 243 -14.84 -10.63 16.08
N LEU A 244 -15.71 -10.83 15.07
CA LEU A 244 -15.31 -11.25 13.73
C LEU A 244 -14.20 -10.33 13.17
N PRO A 245 -13.01 -10.86 12.82
CA PRO A 245 -11.98 -10.09 12.15
C PRO A 245 -12.51 -9.41 10.89
N PHE A 246 -12.32 -8.10 10.80
CA PHE A 246 -12.87 -7.27 9.75
C PHE A 246 -11.79 -6.41 9.09
N ILE A 247 -11.63 -6.56 7.78
CA ILE A 247 -10.72 -5.75 6.97
C ILE A 247 -11.52 -4.78 6.12
N VAL A 248 -11.20 -3.50 6.21
CA VAL A 248 -11.64 -2.45 5.29
C VAL A 248 -10.53 -2.18 4.29
N GLY A 249 -10.72 -2.62 3.05
CA GLY A 249 -9.83 -2.30 1.93
C GLY A 249 -9.97 -0.84 1.52
N ILE A 250 -8.90 -0.06 1.70
CA ILE A 250 -8.87 1.37 1.36
C ILE A 250 -8.63 1.53 -0.14
N LEU A 251 -9.42 2.39 -0.79
CA LEU A 251 -9.37 2.67 -2.21
C LEU A 251 -8.05 3.35 -2.57
N GLY A 252 -7.19 2.65 -3.31
CA GLY A 252 -5.85 3.06 -3.71
C GLY A 252 -5.70 3.36 -5.19
N VAL A 253 -6.81 3.58 -5.91
CA VAL A 253 -6.73 4.12 -7.27
C VAL A 253 -5.98 5.45 -7.19
N TYR A 254 -5.00 5.63 -8.08
CA TYR A 254 -4.04 6.74 -8.09
C TYR A 254 -2.89 6.66 -7.07
N GLY A 255 -2.69 5.51 -6.43
CA GLY A 255 -1.53 5.29 -5.56
C GLY A 255 -1.74 5.77 -4.12
N THR A 256 -0.64 5.86 -3.37
CA THR A 256 -0.63 6.31 -1.96
C THR A 256 -0.80 7.81 -1.80
N ASP A 257 -0.35 8.57 -2.80
CA ASP A 257 -0.55 10.02 -2.92
C ASP A 257 -1.43 10.29 -4.15
N PRO A 258 -2.77 10.18 -4.01
CA PRO A 258 -3.66 10.40 -5.12
C PRO A 258 -3.63 11.84 -5.64
N ASP A 259 -3.16 12.84 -4.87
CA ASP A 259 -3.13 14.24 -5.32
C ASP A 259 -1.95 14.52 -6.25
N SER A 260 -0.92 13.67 -6.27
CA SER A 260 0.16 13.72 -7.26
C SER A 260 -0.28 13.34 -8.68
N ARG A 261 -1.49 12.80 -8.84
CA ARG A 261 -1.97 12.29 -10.11
C ARG A 261 -1.98 13.36 -11.20
N LYS A 262 -1.46 13.00 -12.37
CA LYS A 262 -1.36 13.91 -13.53
C LYS A 262 -2.74 14.21 -14.16
N PHE A 263 -3.67 13.27 -14.05
CA PHE A 263 -4.96 13.29 -14.72
C PHE A 263 -6.13 13.11 -13.73
N ASP A 264 -7.34 13.50 -14.13
CA ASP A 264 -8.57 13.36 -13.33
C ASP A 264 -8.53 13.98 -11.91
N LYS A 265 -8.00 15.21 -11.83
CA LYS A 265 -7.87 15.98 -10.58
C LYS A 265 -9.20 16.40 -9.94
N GLY A 266 -10.34 16.15 -10.60
CA GLY A 266 -11.67 16.55 -10.12
C GLY A 266 -12.28 15.63 -9.06
N LEU A 267 -11.77 14.40 -8.93
CA LEU A 267 -12.30 13.42 -7.97
C LEU A 267 -11.79 13.66 -6.54
N PRO A 268 -12.63 13.53 -5.50
CA PRO A 268 -12.24 13.77 -4.10
C PRO A 268 -11.59 12.54 -3.46
N VAL A 269 -10.58 11.95 -4.11
CA VAL A 269 -9.97 10.66 -3.72
C VAL A 269 -9.35 10.74 -2.32
N THR A 270 -8.57 11.79 -2.05
CA THR A 270 -7.92 12.02 -0.75
C THR A 270 -8.93 12.14 0.38
N GLU A 271 -9.96 12.97 0.18
CA GLU A 271 -11.02 13.16 1.16
C GLU A 271 -11.81 11.88 1.41
N PHE A 272 -12.07 11.10 0.35
CA PHE A 272 -12.73 9.81 0.50
C PHE A 272 -11.87 8.79 1.24
N ARG A 273 -10.56 8.68 0.92
CA ARG A 273 -9.63 7.81 1.65
C ARG A 273 -9.57 8.16 3.14
N LYS A 274 -9.53 9.46 3.48
CA LYS A 274 -9.64 9.93 4.88
C LYS A 274 -10.91 9.40 5.55
N ALA A 275 -12.05 9.45 4.87
CA ALA A 275 -13.31 8.92 5.40
C ALA A 275 -13.27 7.39 5.65
N GLN A 276 -12.57 6.62 4.79
CA GLN A 276 -12.38 5.18 4.98
C GLN A 276 -11.47 4.87 6.17
N PHE A 277 -10.32 5.56 6.29
CA PHE A 277 -9.42 5.39 7.45
C PHE A 277 -10.10 5.80 8.76
N ALA A 278 -10.79 6.95 8.76
CA ALA A 278 -11.54 7.44 9.90
C ALA A 278 -12.60 6.44 10.38
N ALA A 279 -13.20 5.65 9.48
CA ALA A 279 -14.16 4.61 9.87
C ALA A 279 -13.53 3.54 10.77
N VAL A 280 -12.31 3.13 10.45
CA VAL A 280 -11.55 2.14 11.23
C VAL A 280 -11.03 2.76 12.53
N GLU A 281 -10.43 3.94 12.46
CA GLU A 281 -9.87 4.65 13.63
C GLU A 281 -10.92 5.00 14.69
N GLN A 282 -12.13 5.39 14.27
CA GLN A 282 -13.21 5.79 15.16
C GLN A 282 -14.10 4.62 15.59
N TYR A 283 -13.93 3.43 15.02
CA TYR A 283 -14.84 2.30 15.19
C TYR A 283 -15.07 1.97 16.67
N ASP A 284 -14.00 1.68 17.42
CA ASP A 284 -14.10 1.25 18.82
C ASP A 284 -14.74 2.30 19.74
N GLN A 285 -14.58 3.58 19.42
CA GLN A 285 -15.14 4.69 20.19
C GLN A 285 -16.66 4.83 19.99
N LYS A 286 -17.18 4.31 18.88
CA LYS A 286 -18.58 4.48 18.45
C LYS A 286 -19.43 3.22 18.60
N VAL A 287 -18.85 2.09 19.01
CA VAL A 287 -19.57 0.81 19.17
C VAL A 287 -19.62 0.34 20.62
N ALA A 288 -20.58 -0.52 20.93
CA ALA A 288 -20.69 -1.14 22.25
C ALA A 288 -19.53 -2.11 22.52
N ALA A 289 -19.12 -2.23 23.79
CA ALA A 289 -17.95 -3.01 24.22
C ALA A 289 -17.84 -4.44 23.64
N PRO A 290 -18.93 -5.23 23.51
CA PRO A 290 -18.84 -6.58 22.92
C PRO A 290 -18.35 -6.59 21.46
N TYR A 291 -18.52 -5.49 20.73
CA TYR A 291 -18.18 -5.37 19.31
C TYR A 291 -16.85 -4.63 19.08
N GLN A 292 -16.09 -4.27 20.12
CA GLN A 292 -14.82 -3.55 19.94
C GLN A 292 -13.69 -4.48 19.47
N GLY A 293 -12.68 -3.89 18.82
CA GLY A 293 -11.49 -4.55 18.33
C GLY A 293 -11.65 -5.29 17.00
N HIS A 294 -10.56 -5.86 16.51
CA HIS A 294 -10.48 -6.69 15.30
C HIS A 294 -11.04 -6.00 14.04
N VAL A 295 -10.81 -4.70 13.87
CA VAL A 295 -11.07 -3.97 12.63
C VAL A 295 -9.78 -3.29 12.18
N ILE A 296 -9.34 -3.55 10.95
CA ILE A 296 -8.13 -2.93 10.39
C ILE A 296 -8.37 -2.41 8.98
N ALA A 297 -7.56 -1.42 8.60
CA ALA A 297 -7.48 -0.92 7.23
C ALA A 297 -6.35 -1.62 6.49
N VAL A 298 -6.57 -1.96 5.21
CA VAL A 298 -5.50 -2.41 4.31
C VAL A 298 -5.50 -1.53 3.07
N ASP A 299 -4.41 -0.79 2.85
CA ASP A 299 -4.29 0.14 1.73
C ASP A 299 -3.93 -0.57 0.43
N SER A 300 -4.72 -0.35 -0.62
CA SER A 300 -4.41 -0.85 -1.96
C SER A 300 -3.50 0.09 -2.78
N GLY A 301 -3.26 1.31 -2.29
CA GLY A 301 -2.47 2.35 -2.95
C GLY A 301 -1.05 1.92 -3.33
N PRO A 302 -0.29 1.22 -2.46
CA PRO A 302 1.06 0.74 -2.77
C PRO A 302 1.14 -0.25 -3.93
N TYR A 303 0.00 -0.80 -4.37
CA TYR A 303 -0.07 -1.78 -5.45
C TYR A 303 -0.48 -1.17 -6.79
N TYR A 304 -0.96 0.09 -6.80
CA TYR A 304 -1.41 0.78 -8.02
C TYR A 304 -0.24 1.12 -8.95
N GLU A 305 -0.40 0.84 -10.25
CA GLU A 305 0.64 1.05 -11.26
C GLU A 305 0.50 2.42 -11.94
N LEU A 306 1.16 3.44 -11.38
CA LEU A 306 1.12 4.82 -11.88
C LEU A 306 1.62 4.95 -13.32
N GLU A 307 2.69 4.25 -13.70
CA GLU A 307 3.23 4.28 -15.06
C GLU A 307 2.25 3.71 -16.09
N LEU A 308 1.54 2.63 -15.73
CA LEU A 308 0.51 2.04 -16.58
C LEU A 308 -0.72 2.96 -16.69
N SER A 309 -1.00 3.75 -15.64
CA SER A 309 -2.02 4.80 -15.66
C SER A 309 -1.67 5.95 -16.62
N ASP A 310 -0.40 6.35 -16.71
CA ASP A 310 0.04 7.35 -17.68
C ASP A 310 -0.21 6.88 -19.13
N ILE A 311 0.07 5.61 -19.43
CA ILE A 311 -0.23 5.00 -20.73
C ILE A 311 -1.74 4.96 -20.98
N TYR A 312 -2.54 4.61 -19.98
CA TYR A 312 -4.01 4.63 -20.06
C TYR A 312 -4.53 5.99 -20.50
N TRP A 313 -4.06 7.07 -19.85
CA TRP A 313 -4.52 8.43 -20.13
C TRP A 313 -4.09 8.92 -21.49
N LYS A 314 -2.83 8.69 -21.88
CA LYS A 314 -2.37 8.99 -23.24
C LYS A 314 -3.25 8.29 -24.27
N ARG A 315 -3.53 7.00 -24.11
CA ARG A 315 -4.41 6.23 -25.00
C ARG A 315 -5.84 6.79 -25.03
N ARG A 316 -6.43 7.03 -23.86
CA ARG A 316 -7.82 7.48 -23.71
C ARG A 316 -8.04 8.85 -24.34
N MET A 317 -7.19 9.82 -23.99
CA MET A 317 -7.34 11.21 -24.42
C MET A 317 -7.04 11.37 -25.91
N THR A 318 -5.95 10.77 -26.39
CA THR A 318 -5.61 10.86 -27.83
C THR A 318 -6.67 10.17 -28.69
N SER A 319 -7.25 9.04 -28.24
CA SER A 319 -8.37 8.39 -28.95
C SER A 319 -9.62 9.27 -29.00
N GLU A 320 -9.96 9.93 -27.89
CA GLU A 320 -11.07 10.87 -27.79
C GLU A 320 -10.87 12.05 -28.76
N TRP A 321 -9.69 12.66 -28.75
CA TRP A 321 -9.36 13.78 -29.61
C TRP A 321 -9.32 13.39 -31.08
N LYS A 322 -8.71 12.25 -31.45
CA LYS A 322 -8.73 11.73 -32.83
C LYS A 322 -10.17 11.56 -33.32
N ARG A 323 -11.06 11.02 -32.48
CA ARG A 323 -12.49 10.92 -32.80
C ARG A 323 -13.14 12.30 -32.98
N ARG A 324 -12.81 13.30 -32.15
CA ARG A 324 -13.32 14.68 -32.32
C ARG A 324 -12.81 15.34 -33.60
N VAL A 325 -11.57 15.06 -34.00
CA VAL A 325 -11.01 15.51 -35.28
C VAL A 325 -11.81 14.91 -36.44
N THR A 326 -12.06 13.60 -36.43
CA THR A 326 -12.89 12.92 -37.44
C THR A 326 -14.32 13.47 -37.48
N GLN A 327 -14.86 13.90 -36.33
CA GLN A 327 -16.21 14.50 -36.24
C GLN A 327 -16.24 16.00 -36.59
N GLY A 328 -15.10 16.63 -36.94
CA GLY A 328 -15.03 18.07 -37.17
C GLY A 328 -15.22 18.94 -35.92
N LYS A 329 -15.20 18.34 -34.72
CA LYS A 329 -15.35 19.02 -33.42
C LYS A 329 -14.01 19.48 -32.82
N MET A 330 -12.92 19.25 -33.54
CA MET A 330 -11.56 19.62 -33.19
C MET A 330 -10.73 19.72 -34.48
N THR A 331 -9.86 20.72 -34.59
CA THR A 331 -8.93 20.84 -35.72
C THR A 331 -7.65 20.05 -35.47
N ALA A 332 -6.90 19.73 -36.53
CA ALA A 332 -5.58 19.11 -36.39
C ALA A 332 -4.59 19.96 -35.57
N ALA A 333 -4.70 21.29 -35.66
CA ALA A 333 -3.90 22.22 -34.87
C ALA A 333 -4.26 22.16 -33.38
N GLN A 334 -5.56 22.10 -33.05
CA GLN A 334 -6.01 21.90 -31.67
C GLN A 334 -5.54 20.55 -31.13
N PHE A 335 -5.62 19.47 -31.92
CA PHE A 335 -5.12 18.15 -31.53
C PHE A 335 -3.64 18.19 -31.16
N LYS A 336 -2.81 18.82 -32.01
CA LYS A 336 -1.38 18.99 -31.74
C LYS A 336 -1.13 19.82 -30.49
N ALA A 337 -1.87 20.90 -30.28
CA ALA A 337 -1.76 21.75 -29.10
C ALA A 337 -2.08 20.96 -27.80
N GLU A 338 -3.14 20.16 -27.80
CA GLU A 338 -3.48 19.29 -26.67
C GLU A 338 -2.41 18.21 -26.43
N CYS A 339 -1.88 17.58 -27.48
CA CYS A 339 -0.79 16.61 -27.33
C CYS A 339 0.47 17.25 -26.73
N THR A 340 0.84 18.47 -27.14
CA THR A 340 1.94 19.22 -26.54
C THR A 340 1.66 19.55 -25.07
N ARG A 341 0.44 20.00 -24.75
CA ARG A 341 0.03 20.37 -23.38
C ARG A 341 0.22 19.24 -22.36
N TYR A 342 -0.04 18.00 -22.78
CA TYR A 342 0.10 16.82 -21.92
C TYR A 342 1.39 16.01 -22.14
N GLY A 343 2.30 16.50 -22.98
CA GLY A 343 3.55 15.78 -23.29
C GLY A 343 3.35 14.48 -24.07
N PHE A 344 2.25 14.32 -24.82
CA PHE A 344 1.93 13.11 -25.59
C PHE A 344 2.62 13.05 -26.96
N GLY A 345 3.51 14.01 -27.27
CA GLY A 345 4.25 14.05 -28.52
C GLY A 345 3.34 14.15 -29.74
N ASN A 346 3.40 13.18 -30.64
CA ASN A 346 2.55 13.10 -31.82
C ASN A 346 1.14 12.53 -31.53
N GLY A 347 0.84 12.17 -30.28
CA GLY A 347 -0.43 11.55 -29.90
C GLY A 347 -0.54 10.06 -30.27
N GLU A 348 0.57 9.42 -30.60
CA GLU A 348 0.67 7.96 -30.76
C GLU A 348 1.37 7.34 -29.56
N LEU A 349 0.97 6.11 -29.21
CA LEU A 349 1.76 5.27 -28.32
C LEU A 349 3.00 4.79 -29.08
N SER A 350 4.15 4.84 -28.41
CA SER A 350 5.35 4.14 -28.85
C SER A 350 5.13 2.63 -28.84
N ALA A 351 5.95 1.89 -29.59
CA ALA A 351 5.90 0.43 -29.58
C ALA A 351 6.10 -0.16 -28.17
N GLN A 352 6.92 0.49 -27.34
CA GLN A 352 7.12 0.11 -25.95
C GLN A 352 5.86 0.34 -25.11
N GLU A 353 5.26 1.53 -25.17
CA GLU A 353 4.02 1.83 -24.44
C GLU A 353 2.87 0.89 -24.84
N GLN A 354 2.73 0.61 -26.13
CA GLN A 354 1.74 -0.34 -26.64
C GLN A 354 2.01 -1.76 -26.13
N GLY A 355 3.26 -2.23 -26.18
CA GLY A 355 3.66 -3.53 -25.66
C GLY A 355 3.43 -3.67 -24.16
N THR A 356 3.73 -2.63 -23.38
CA THR A 356 3.43 -2.56 -21.94
C THR A 356 1.91 -2.61 -21.71
N TRP A 357 1.12 -1.83 -22.44
CA TRP A 357 -0.33 -1.83 -22.30
C TRP A 357 -0.94 -3.21 -22.58
N ASP A 358 -0.58 -3.83 -23.69
CA ASP A 358 -1.16 -5.10 -24.14
C ASP A 358 -0.84 -6.25 -23.17
N ARG A 359 0.33 -6.21 -22.54
CA ARG A 359 0.77 -7.21 -21.55
C ARG A 359 0.28 -6.94 -20.15
N CYS A 360 0.20 -5.68 -19.71
CA CYS A 360 -0.01 -5.35 -18.28
C CYS A 360 -1.44 -4.94 -17.95
N ALA A 361 -2.24 -4.46 -18.92
CA ALA A 361 -3.58 -3.94 -18.68
C ALA A 361 -4.70 -4.78 -19.31
N SER A 362 -5.81 -4.87 -18.60
CA SER A 362 -7.06 -5.46 -19.12
C SER A 362 -8.32 -4.66 -18.83
N ASN A 363 -8.19 -3.49 -18.17
CA ASN A 363 -9.33 -2.63 -17.84
C ASN A 363 -8.93 -1.16 -17.71
N ALA A 364 -9.89 -0.32 -17.32
CA ALA A 364 -9.68 1.10 -17.06
C ALA A 364 -9.03 1.38 -15.69
N GLU A 365 -8.52 2.60 -15.52
CA GLU A 365 -7.82 3.06 -14.31
C GLU A 365 -8.58 2.81 -13.00
N TYR A 366 -9.91 3.03 -13.00
CA TYR A 366 -10.77 2.90 -11.83
C TYR A 366 -10.97 1.45 -11.38
N HIS A 367 -10.57 0.52 -12.25
CA HIS A 367 -10.50 -0.90 -12.01
C HIS A 367 -9.06 -1.40 -11.87
N TYR A 368 -8.15 -0.57 -11.34
CA TYR A 368 -6.72 -0.89 -11.19
C TYR A 368 -6.10 -1.38 -12.50
N LEU A 369 -6.56 -0.82 -13.62
CA LEU A 369 -6.08 -1.11 -14.99
C LEU A 369 -6.28 -2.58 -15.41
N GLY A 370 -6.98 -3.40 -14.61
CA GLY A 370 -7.02 -4.86 -14.80
C GLY A 370 -5.65 -5.53 -14.62
N SER A 371 -4.79 -4.95 -13.78
CA SER A 371 -3.46 -5.47 -13.54
C SER A 371 -3.49 -6.66 -12.57
N ALA A 372 -3.09 -7.84 -13.03
CA ALA A 372 -2.89 -8.99 -12.15
C ALA A 372 -1.82 -8.70 -11.08
N LYS A 373 -0.78 -7.94 -11.43
CA LYS A 373 0.25 -7.48 -10.48
C LYS A 373 -0.38 -6.72 -9.31
N THR A 374 -1.38 -5.89 -9.57
CA THR A 374 -2.10 -5.16 -8.52
C THR A 374 -3.01 -6.09 -7.72
N PHE A 375 -3.91 -6.83 -8.38
CA PHE A 375 -4.92 -7.66 -7.72
C PHE A 375 -4.34 -8.81 -6.91
N VAL A 376 -3.31 -9.49 -7.41
CA VAL A 376 -2.65 -10.60 -6.70
C VAL A 376 -1.92 -10.10 -5.46
N ARG A 377 -1.16 -9.00 -5.57
CA ARG A 377 -0.45 -8.40 -4.43
C ARG A 377 -1.42 -7.89 -3.37
N PHE A 378 -2.50 -7.23 -3.78
CA PHE A 378 -3.51 -6.77 -2.85
C PHE A 378 -4.23 -7.93 -2.17
N GLY A 379 -4.60 -8.98 -2.92
CA GLY A 379 -5.14 -10.22 -2.36
C GLY A 379 -4.21 -10.86 -1.32
N MET A 380 -2.90 -10.94 -1.62
CA MET A 380 -1.89 -11.40 -0.66
C MET A 380 -1.86 -10.53 0.60
N ALA A 381 -1.83 -9.20 0.45
CA ALA A 381 -1.81 -8.27 1.59
C ALA A 381 -3.04 -8.43 2.49
N LEU A 382 -4.22 -8.65 1.90
CA LEU A 382 -5.44 -8.95 2.64
C LEU A 382 -5.33 -10.28 3.40
N ALA A 383 -4.73 -11.32 2.81
CA ALA A 383 -4.50 -12.61 3.47
C ALA A 383 -3.54 -12.48 4.64
N GLU A 384 -2.40 -11.82 4.46
CA GLU A 384 -1.41 -11.57 5.52
C GLU A 384 -2.02 -10.78 6.68
N ALA A 385 -2.81 -9.75 6.37
CA ALA A 385 -3.50 -8.94 7.37
C ALA A 385 -4.52 -9.79 8.15
N MET A 386 -5.28 -10.66 7.48
CA MET A 386 -6.25 -11.54 8.13
C MET A 386 -5.55 -12.54 9.06
N LEU A 387 -4.50 -13.21 8.59
CA LEU A 387 -3.77 -14.18 9.40
C LEU A 387 -3.11 -13.56 10.64
N LYS A 388 -2.65 -12.30 10.54
CA LYS A 388 -2.14 -11.53 11.68
C LYS A 388 -3.23 -11.30 12.73
N MET A 389 -4.45 -10.99 12.32
CA MET A 389 -5.57 -10.81 13.25
C MET A 389 -5.98 -12.12 13.94
N GLU A 390 -5.84 -13.25 13.25
CA GLU A 390 -6.14 -14.58 13.80
C GLU A 390 -5.05 -15.12 14.74
N GLY A 391 -3.91 -14.43 14.87
CA GLY A 391 -2.73 -14.96 15.56
C GLY A 391 -2.16 -16.23 14.91
N ALA A 392 -2.60 -16.56 13.69
CA ALA A 392 -2.17 -17.71 12.90
C ALA A 392 -0.94 -17.38 12.01
N TRP A 393 -0.57 -16.11 11.96
CA TRP A 393 0.77 -15.69 11.55
C TRP A 393 1.67 -15.65 12.79
N GLU A 394 2.57 -16.63 12.92
CA GLU A 394 3.86 -16.30 13.50
C GLU A 394 4.46 -15.25 12.57
N GLU A 395 4.73 -14.03 13.08
CA GLU A 395 5.64 -13.14 12.37
C GLU A 395 6.86 -14.01 12.04
N ALA A 396 7.13 -14.27 10.75
CA ALA A 396 8.51 -14.54 10.37
C ALA A 396 9.29 -13.41 11.04
N PRO A 397 10.23 -13.71 11.96
CA PRO A 397 10.82 -12.69 12.79
C PRO A 397 11.20 -11.55 11.87
N LYS A 398 10.51 -10.39 12.04
CA LYS A 398 10.82 -9.17 11.28
C LYS A 398 12.31 -9.10 11.31
N GLN A 399 12.97 -9.19 10.16
CA GLN A 399 14.41 -9.44 10.10
C GLN A 399 15.10 -8.34 10.90
N THR A 400 15.37 -8.59 12.18
CA THR A 400 16.29 -7.85 13.00
C THR A 400 17.62 -8.25 12.38
N ARG A 401 18.01 -7.55 11.30
CA ARG A 401 19.21 -7.90 10.53
C ARG A 401 20.41 -7.93 11.46
N PHE A 402 20.43 -7.01 12.42
CA PHE A 402 21.37 -6.93 13.54
C PHE A 402 20.82 -5.98 14.61
N ASP A 403 21.40 -5.99 15.81
CA ASP A 403 21.24 -4.90 16.78
C ASP A 403 22.39 -3.90 16.62
N PRO A 404 22.11 -2.61 16.37
CA PRO A 404 23.16 -1.64 16.09
C PRO A 404 24.00 -1.34 17.32
N VAL A 405 25.29 -1.08 17.11
CA VAL A 405 26.14 -0.44 18.11
C VAL A 405 25.93 1.07 18.03
N VAL A 406 25.38 1.66 19.09
CA VAL A 406 25.14 3.11 19.16
C VAL A 406 26.45 3.83 19.49
N LYS A 407 26.83 4.80 18.66
CA LYS A 407 28.00 5.66 18.85
C LYS A 407 27.61 7.14 18.84
N ASN A 408 28.36 7.94 19.59
CA ASN A 408 28.33 9.39 19.43
C ASN A 408 29.41 9.79 18.41
N ILE A 409 29.00 10.42 17.30
CA ILE A 409 29.91 10.92 16.27
C ILE A 409 29.59 12.40 16.07
N GLU A 410 30.55 13.28 16.40
CA GLU A 410 30.41 14.74 16.28
C GLU A 410 29.19 15.35 17.01
N GLY A 411 28.67 14.64 18.02
CA GLY A 411 27.49 15.03 18.78
C GLY A 411 26.17 14.43 18.29
N TRP A 412 26.17 13.65 17.20
CA TRP A 412 25.01 12.88 16.74
C TRP A 412 24.99 11.47 17.32
N THR A 413 23.78 10.97 17.56
CA THR A 413 23.54 9.54 17.82
C THR A 413 23.56 8.77 16.49
N VAL A 414 24.52 7.87 16.34
CA VAL A 414 24.69 7.05 15.13
C VAL A 414 24.54 5.57 15.49
N HIS A 415 23.58 4.90 14.87
CA HIS A 415 23.32 3.47 14.96
C HIS A 415 24.15 2.74 13.90
N VAL A 416 25.15 1.97 14.34
CA VAL A 416 26.15 1.36 13.44
C VAL A 416 25.94 -0.14 13.34
N ASP A 417 25.89 -0.66 12.12
CA ASP A 417 25.95 -2.11 11.86
C ASP A 417 27.22 -2.74 12.49
N PRO A 418 27.08 -3.73 13.39
CA PRO A 418 28.21 -4.41 14.02
C PRO A 418 29.24 -4.96 13.03
N ALA A 419 28.82 -5.36 11.82
CA ALA A 419 29.72 -5.85 10.78
C ALA A 419 30.75 -4.78 10.35
N MET A 420 30.43 -3.49 10.48
CA MET A 420 31.36 -2.39 10.19
C MET A 420 32.43 -2.20 11.28
N LEU A 421 32.29 -2.85 12.43
CA LEU A 421 33.18 -2.66 13.58
C LEU A 421 34.18 -3.81 13.76
N GLU A 422 33.76 -5.03 13.42
CA GLU A 422 34.55 -6.24 13.62
C GLU A 422 34.42 -7.19 12.42
N GLY A 423 35.40 -8.08 12.23
CA GLY A 423 35.39 -9.05 11.14
C GLY A 423 35.81 -8.47 9.78
N GLN A 424 35.37 -9.12 8.70
CA GLN A 424 35.88 -8.87 7.35
C GLN A 424 35.55 -7.47 6.77
N HIS A 425 34.57 -6.77 7.35
CA HIS A 425 34.14 -5.44 6.88
C HIS A 425 34.62 -4.29 7.79
N ALA A 426 35.37 -4.60 8.86
CA ALA A 426 35.79 -3.63 9.86
C ALA A 426 36.67 -2.49 9.29
N GLU A 427 37.55 -2.80 8.35
CA GLU A 427 38.45 -1.79 7.76
C GLU A 427 37.68 -0.75 6.94
N VAL A 428 36.82 -1.21 6.01
CA VAL A 428 35.96 -0.35 5.20
C VAL A 428 34.96 0.39 6.09
N GLY A 429 34.42 -0.28 7.11
CA GLY A 429 33.52 0.31 8.09
C GLY A 429 34.16 1.45 8.87
N ALA A 430 35.40 1.28 9.35
CA ALA A 430 36.15 2.33 10.03
C ALA A 430 36.41 3.54 9.12
N GLN A 431 36.74 3.31 7.84
CA GLN A 431 36.90 4.37 6.85
C GLN A 431 35.58 5.11 6.60
N ALA A 432 34.48 4.38 6.43
CA ALA A 432 33.14 4.95 6.22
C ALA A 432 32.68 5.80 7.40
N LEU A 433 32.89 5.33 8.64
CA LEU A 433 32.58 6.10 9.86
C LEU A 433 33.45 7.36 9.97
N THR A 434 34.72 7.28 9.56
CA THR A 434 35.60 8.45 9.49
C THR A 434 35.10 9.48 8.47
N MET A 435 34.61 9.01 7.31
CA MET A 435 34.01 9.89 6.31
C MET A 435 32.69 10.49 6.78
N LEU A 436 31.83 9.71 7.44
CA LEU A 436 30.61 10.21 8.06
C LEU A 436 30.94 11.31 9.09
N ALA A 437 31.94 11.10 9.94
CA ALA A 437 32.42 12.13 10.86
C ALA A 437 32.88 13.39 10.12
N ASN A 438 33.58 13.27 8.99
CA ASN A 438 33.96 14.42 8.17
C ASN A 438 32.74 15.22 7.66
N HIS A 439 31.70 14.54 7.18
CA HIS A 439 30.45 15.20 6.77
C HIS A 439 29.82 15.95 7.95
N LEU A 440 29.70 15.29 9.11
CA LEU A 440 29.07 15.88 10.31
C LEU A 440 29.89 17.05 10.88
N GLN A 441 31.22 16.99 10.85
CA GLN A 441 32.09 18.11 11.25
C GLN A 441 31.83 19.34 10.38
N ARG A 442 31.72 19.16 9.05
CA ARG A 442 31.43 20.27 8.13
C ARG A 442 30.07 20.90 8.43
N ILE A 443 29.04 20.09 8.67
CA ILE A 443 27.72 20.58 9.09
C ILE A 443 27.82 21.37 10.40
N ALA A 444 28.52 20.83 11.41
CA ALA A 444 28.69 21.48 12.70
C ALA A 444 29.44 22.82 12.64
N ILE A 445 30.38 22.97 11.70
CA ILE A 445 31.12 24.22 11.49
C ILE A 445 30.24 25.27 10.78
N LEU A 446 29.45 24.84 9.80
CA LEU A 446 28.67 25.73 8.94
C LEU A 446 27.37 26.21 9.59
N MET A 447 26.84 25.49 10.58
CA MET A 447 25.51 25.74 11.14
C MET A 447 25.56 26.60 12.42
N PRO A 448 24.66 27.60 12.57
CA PRO A 448 24.49 28.32 13.84
C PRO A 448 24.23 27.39 15.03
N GLN A 449 24.75 27.74 16.21
CA GLN A 449 24.81 26.83 17.36
C GLN A 449 23.44 26.39 17.89
N ASP A 450 22.44 27.26 17.81
CA ASP A 450 21.07 26.95 18.19
C ASP A 450 20.42 25.94 17.24
N ARG A 451 20.61 26.08 15.92
CA ARG A 451 20.15 25.11 14.92
C ARG A 451 20.93 23.81 14.97
N LEU A 452 22.24 23.87 15.21
CA LEU A 452 23.08 22.70 15.40
C LEU A 452 22.62 21.84 16.58
N ARG A 453 22.12 22.46 17.66
CA ARG A 453 21.55 21.72 18.80
C ARG A 453 20.33 20.89 18.41
N GLU A 454 19.41 21.44 17.62
CA GLU A 454 18.26 20.69 17.11
C GLU A 454 18.70 19.62 16.10
N MET A 455 19.62 19.96 15.20
CA MET A 455 20.15 19.04 14.18
C MET A 455 20.80 17.79 14.80
N ARG A 456 21.50 17.93 15.94
CA ARG A 456 22.13 16.82 16.67
C ARG A 456 21.15 15.88 17.38
N ARG A 457 19.88 16.25 17.51
CA ARG A 457 18.82 15.38 18.05
C ARG A 457 18.34 14.37 17.02
N LEU A 458 18.58 14.64 15.74
CA LEU A 458 18.22 13.76 14.64
C LEU A 458 19.20 12.58 14.60
N GLU A 459 18.68 11.37 14.42
CA GLU A 459 19.49 10.16 14.50
C GLU A 459 19.88 9.64 13.12
N ILE A 460 21.04 8.99 13.03
CA ILE A 460 21.58 8.42 11.80
C ILE A 460 21.75 6.92 11.99
N TRP A 461 21.44 6.15 10.96
CA TRP A 461 21.68 4.71 10.87
C TRP A 461 22.60 4.42 9.71
N ILE A 462 23.67 3.64 9.93
CA ILE A 462 24.66 3.31 8.90
C ILE A 462 24.94 1.81 8.87
N GLU A 463 24.92 1.25 7.68
CA GLU A 463 25.11 -0.18 7.44
C GLU A 463 26.33 -0.48 6.58
N HIS A 464 26.90 -1.68 6.69
CA HIS A 464 27.93 -2.12 5.75
C HIS A 464 27.35 -2.19 4.33
N ASP A 465 26.24 -2.91 4.18
CA ASP A 465 25.50 -3.07 2.93
C ASP A 465 24.06 -3.50 3.23
N SER A 466 23.09 -2.77 2.68
CA SER A 466 21.66 -3.04 2.85
C SER A 466 21.07 -3.67 1.60
N ALA A 467 21.16 -5.00 1.51
CA ALA A 467 20.68 -5.79 0.36
C ALA A 467 19.20 -5.53 -0.04
N ASP A 468 18.38 -5.04 0.90
CA ASP A 468 16.94 -4.82 0.68
C ASP A 468 16.59 -3.40 0.17
N PHE A 469 17.56 -2.46 0.21
CA PHE A 469 17.38 -1.06 -0.20
C PHE A 469 18.23 -0.74 -1.43
N ASN A 470 17.59 -0.72 -2.61
CA ASN A 470 18.26 -0.36 -3.87
C ASN A 470 18.15 1.15 -4.20
N VAL A 471 18.11 2.00 -3.18
CA VAL A 471 18.09 3.46 -3.31
C VAL A 471 19.36 3.97 -2.66
N GLU A 472 20.32 4.37 -3.50
CA GLU A 472 21.55 4.99 -3.04
C GLU A 472 21.59 6.46 -3.43
N PRO A 473 22.10 7.34 -2.56
CA PRO A 473 22.44 7.14 -1.13
C PRO A 473 21.43 7.82 -0.17
N GLY A 474 21.03 7.13 0.90
CA GLY A 474 20.75 7.81 2.17
C GLY A 474 19.31 8.03 2.70
N PRO A 475 18.21 7.41 2.21
CA PRO A 475 16.88 7.97 2.42
C PRO A 475 16.53 8.17 3.89
N TYR A 476 16.07 9.36 4.23
CA TYR A 476 15.33 9.59 5.47
C TYR A 476 13.98 8.84 5.47
N HIS A 477 13.67 8.12 6.56
CA HIS A 477 12.43 7.34 6.68
C HIS A 477 11.42 8.02 7.60
N PRO A 478 10.34 8.67 7.10
CA PRO A 478 9.45 9.45 7.96
C PRO A 478 8.47 8.61 8.79
N SER A 479 8.24 7.34 8.45
CA SER A 479 7.21 6.52 9.08
C SER A 479 7.63 5.06 9.24
N ALA A 480 7.39 4.51 10.43
CA ALA A 480 7.50 3.08 10.71
C ALA A 480 6.49 2.25 9.91
N GLY A 481 5.31 2.80 9.61
CA GLY A 481 4.26 2.12 8.83
C GLY A 481 4.77 1.71 7.45
N TRP A 482 5.28 2.68 6.68
CA TRP A 482 5.85 2.43 5.34
C TRP A 482 6.99 1.39 5.36
N LEU A 483 7.85 1.44 6.38
CA LEU A 483 8.94 0.47 6.57
C LEU A 483 8.37 -0.94 6.79
N THR A 484 7.46 -1.09 7.75
CA THR A 484 6.86 -2.39 8.07
C THR A 484 6.04 -2.98 6.92
N GLU A 485 5.32 -2.15 6.17
CA GLU A 485 4.53 -2.55 5.00
C GLU A 485 5.40 -3.13 3.88
N ARG A 486 6.68 -2.74 3.82
CA ARG A 486 7.64 -3.20 2.80
C ARG A 486 8.61 -4.25 3.31
N GLY A 487 8.42 -4.74 4.54
CA GLY A 487 9.29 -5.74 5.16
C GLY A 487 10.62 -5.18 5.67
N TYR A 488 10.76 -3.86 5.79
CA TYR A 488 11.95 -3.20 6.31
C TYR A 488 11.92 -3.08 7.84
N ASP A 489 13.10 -2.88 8.44
CA ASP A 489 13.23 -2.68 9.87
C ASP A 489 12.58 -1.36 10.31
N SER A 490 11.51 -1.46 11.09
CA SER A 490 10.76 -0.31 11.65
C SER A 490 11.62 0.63 12.49
N ARG A 491 12.76 0.17 13.03
CA ARG A 491 13.69 0.98 13.83
C ARG A 491 14.39 2.05 13.00
N LEU A 492 14.38 1.94 11.68
CA LEU A 492 14.87 2.97 10.76
C LEU A 492 13.99 4.23 10.75
N ALA A 493 12.76 4.16 11.29
CA ALA A 493 11.85 5.30 11.32
C ALA A 493 12.46 6.50 12.05
N LYS A 494 12.25 7.68 11.46
CA LYS A 494 12.75 8.99 11.90
C LYS A 494 14.29 9.08 11.95
N LYS A 495 14.98 8.32 11.09
CA LYS A 495 16.45 8.33 10.96
C LYS A 495 16.88 8.55 9.53
N VAL A 496 18.03 9.20 9.36
CA VAL A 496 18.78 9.21 8.10
C VAL A 496 19.45 7.85 7.94
N HIS A 497 19.24 7.17 6.81
CA HIS A 497 19.73 5.81 6.61
C HIS A 497 20.82 5.75 5.53
N VAL A 498 22.09 5.67 5.96
CA VAL A 498 23.22 5.35 5.08
C VAL A 498 23.22 3.84 4.79
N THR A 499 22.52 3.47 3.73
CA THR A 499 22.24 2.08 3.30
C THR A 499 23.50 1.27 2.99
N ARG A 500 24.59 1.92 2.55
CA ARG A 500 25.88 1.29 2.27
C ARG A 500 27.01 2.21 2.66
N GLY A 501 27.71 1.92 3.75
CA GLY A 501 28.78 2.76 4.28
C GLY A 501 29.91 2.99 3.28
N ALA A 502 30.23 2.00 2.45
CA ALA A 502 31.25 2.11 1.41
C ALA A 502 30.94 3.20 0.36
N SER A 503 29.67 3.55 0.15
CA SER A 503 29.27 4.60 -0.81
C SER A 503 29.83 5.98 -0.44
N LEU A 504 30.06 6.25 0.85
CA LEU A 504 30.69 7.50 1.31
C LEU A 504 32.15 7.62 0.85
N LEU A 505 32.81 6.50 0.54
CA LEU A 505 34.19 6.47 0.08
C LEU A 505 34.30 6.54 -1.46
N GLU A 506 33.18 6.41 -2.17
CA GLU A 506 33.18 6.36 -3.62
C GLU A 506 33.42 7.76 -4.21
N ARG A 507 34.49 7.86 -5.00
CA ARG A 507 34.87 9.11 -5.65
C ARG A 507 33.77 9.72 -6.49
N HIS A 508 33.02 8.91 -7.22
CA HIS A 508 31.96 9.42 -8.09
C HIS A 508 30.80 10.01 -7.27
N HIS A 509 30.44 9.41 -6.13
CA HIS A 509 29.43 9.93 -5.22
C HIS A 509 29.87 11.27 -4.61
N MET A 510 31.11 11.37 -4.14
CA MET A 510 31.65 12.62 -3.61
C MET A 510 31.68 13.76 -4.63
N LEU A 511 31.89 13.45 -5.92
CA LEU A 511 31.87 14.44 -7.00
C LEU A 511 30.44 14.84 -7.41
N LYS A 512 29.52 13.88 -7.37
CA LYS A 512 28.10 14.07 -7.66
C LYS A 512 27.46 14.89 -6.56
N HIS A 513 27.35 14.35 -5.34
CA HIS A 513 26.50 14.86 -4.27
C HIS A 513 27.29 15.06 -2.96
N PRO A 514 28.12 16.12 -2.87
CA PRO A 514 29.06 16.29 -1.76
C PRO A 514 28.40 16.71 -0.43
N ALA A 515 27.09 17.00 -0.45
CA ALA A 515 26.27 17.37 0.71
C ALA A 515 25.19 16.33 1.03
N VAL A 516 25.28 15.09 0.53
CA VAL A 516 24.29 14.02 0.78
C VAL A 516 23.85 13.87 2.23
N ILE A 517 24.77 13.83 3.20
CA ILE A 517 24.40 13.69 4.61
C ILE A 517 23.63 14.91 5.13
N LEU A 518 23.97 16.11 4.62
CA LEU A 518 23.24 17.33 4.95
C LEU A 518 21.83 17.28 4.34
N HIS A 519 21.70 16.86 3.08
CA HIS A 519 20.41 16.71 2.39
C HIS A 519 19.42 15.89 3.23
N GLU A 520 19.84 14.70 3.63
CA GLU A 520 18.98 13.76 4.37
C GLU A 520 18.68 14.25 5.79
N LEU A 521 19.66 14.91 6.44
CA LEU A 521 19.42 15.57 7.72
C LEU A 521 18.45 16.75 7.60
N VAL A 522 18.43 17.45 6.47
CA VAL A 522 17.46 18.52 6.21
C VAL A 522 16.05 17.95 6.03
N HIS A 523 15.89 16.82 5.33
CA HIS A 523 14.60 16.10 5.30
C HIS A 523 14.13 15.69 6.69
N SER A 524 15.05 15.15 7.49
CA SER A 524 14.79 14.78 8.89
C SER A 524 14.39 15.98 9.75
N TYR A 525 15.04 17.14 9.57
CA TYR A 525 14.70 18.38 10.27
C TYR A 525 13.34 18.93 9.82
N HIS A 526 13.06 18.88 8.51
CA HIS A 526 11.79 19.32 7.94
C HIS A 526 10.63 18.50 8.50
N ASP A 527 10.78 17.18 8.65
CA ASP A 527 9.76 16.33 9.27
C ASP A 527 9.63 16.58 10.78
N GLN A 528 10.75 16.50 11.51
CA GLN A 528 10.71 16.36 12.98
C GLN A 528 10.71 17.68 13.74
N VAL A 529 11.16 18.77 13.12
CA VAL A 529 11.29 20.08 13.78
C VAL A 529 10.29 21.10 13.21
N LEU A 530 10.16 21.16 11.89
CA LEU A 530 9.22 22.10 11.24
C LEU A 530 7.85 21.47 10.99
N GLY A 531 7.83 20.19 10.59
CA GLY A 531 6.70 19.52 9.95
C GLY A 531 6.71 19.73 8.43
N PHE A 532 6.51 18.66 7.65
CA PHE A 532 6.47 18.74 6.18
C PHE A 532 5.38 19.65 5.61
N ASP A 533 4.42 20.08 6.44
CA ASP A 533 3.35 21.00 6.05
C ASP A 533 3.69 22.48 6.30
N GLU A 534 4.95 22.80 6.64
CA GLU A 534 5.39 24.16 6.97
C GLU A 534 4.98 25.17 5.88
N PRO A 535 4.02 26.09 6.18
CA PRO A 535 3.37 26.90 5.16
C PRO A 535 4.32 27.81 4.38
N CYS A 536 5.37 28.33 5.04
CA CYS A 536 6.33 29.22 4.41
C CYS A 536 7.16 28.51 3.33
N ILE A 537 7.51 27.24 3.54
CA ILE A 537 8.25 26.43 2.55
C ILE A 537 7.38 26.15 1.33
N LYS A 538 6.12 25.73 1.54
CA LYS A 538 5.17 25.49 0.44
C LYS A 538 4.91 26.74 -0.39
N ALA A 539 4.69 27.87 0.26
CA ALA A 539 4.44 29.14 -0.43
C ALA A 539 5.66 29.61 -1.25
N ALA A 540 6.88 29.43 -0.72
CA ALA A 540 8.10 29.73 -1.47
C ALA A 540 8.27 28.80 -2.68
N TYR A 541 8.02 27.50 -2.50
CA TYR A 541 8.06 26.52 -3.57
C TYR A 541 7.06 26.83 -4.68
N ASP A 542 5.79 27.04 -4.35
CA ASP A 542 4.74 27.33 -5.33
C ASP A 542 5.11 28.57 -6.16
N LYS A 543 5.60 29.62 -5.49
CA LYS A 543 6.05 30.84 -6.15
C LYS A 543 7.23 30.61 -7.10
N ALA A 544 8.20 29.77 -6.70
CA ALA A 544 9.34 29.43 -7.55
C ALA A 544 8.90 28.63 -8.79
N MET A 545 8.00 27.65 -8.61
CA MET A 545 7.46 26.84 -9.71
C MET A 545 6.59 27.68 -10.66
N ASP A 546 5.76 28.58 -10.15
CA ASP A 546 4.94 29.50 -10.95
C ASP A 546 5.82 30.45 -11.80
N ALA A 547 6.99 30.83 -11.28
CA ALA A 547 7.98 31.61 -12.00
C ALA A 547 8.80 30.79 -13.02
N GLY A 548 8.59 29.47 -13.09
CA GLY A 548 9.35 28.56 -13.96
C GLY A 548 10.82 28.42 -13.56
N LEU A 549 11.16 28.74 -12.31
CA LEU A 549 12.49 28.47 -11.78
C LEU A 549 12.70 26.94 -11.77
N TYR A 550 13.95 26.52 -11.83
CA TYR A 550 14.36 25.12 -11.71
C TYR A 550 13.97 24.18 -12.88
N GLU A 551 13.21 24.65 -13.87
CA GLU A 551 12.79 23.83 -15.02
C GLU A 551 13.94 23.41 -15.95
N ASN A 552 15.00 24.22 -16.04
CA ASN A 552 16.13 23.97 -16.94
C ASN A 552 17.43 24.62 -16.42
N VAL A 553 18.09 23.95 -15.50
CA VAL A 553 19.30 24.42 -14.79
C VAL A 553 20.50 23.53 -15.08
N LEU A 554 21.71 24.00 -14.79
CA LEU A 554 22.91 23.17 -14.92
C LEU A 554 22.94 22.08 -13.86
N LEU A 555 23.24 20.86 -14.26
CA LEU A 555 23.67 19.76 -13.40
C LEU A 555 25.19 19.86 -13.18
N TYR A 556 25.73 19.23 -12.13
CA TYR A 556 27.17 19.15 -11.84
C TYR A 556 28.01 18.60 -13.01
N THR A 557 27.38 17.91 -13.96
CA THR A 557 28.00 17.42 -15.20
C THR A 557 28.16 18.49 -16.29
N GLY A 558 27.56 19.68 -16.10
CA GLY A 558 27.46 20.75 -17.08
C GLY A 558 26.27 20.63 -18.04
N GLN A 559 25.49 19.55 -17.97
CA GLN A 559 24.26 19.38 -18.76
C GLN A 559 23.13 20.23 -18.19
N LYS A 560 22.19 20.66 -19.03
CA LYS A 560 20.97 21.31 -18.54
C LYS A 560 19.83 20.29 -18.36
N VAL A 561 19.22 20.30 -17.19
CA VAL A 561 18.17 19.38 -16.76
C VAL A 561 17.14 20.10 -15.89
N ARG A 562 15.98 19.48 -15.66
CA ARG A 562 15.06 19.93 -14.62
C ARG A 562 15.68 19.62 -13.26
N HIS A 563 15.75 20.63 -12.39
CA HIS A 563 16.33 20.48 -11.05
C HIS A 563 15.49 19.53 -10.21
N TYR A 564 16.15 18.79 -9.33
CA TYR A 564 15.47 17.94 -8.34
C TYR A 564 14.56 18.72 -7.37
N ALA A 565 14.91 19.98 -7.05
CA ALA A 565 14.08 20.91 -6.27
C ALA A 565 12.67 21.14 -6.86
N ALA A 566 12.46 20.88 -8.17
CA ALA A 566 11.15 21.00 -8.82
C ALA A 566 10.25 19.77 -8.63
N THR A 567 10.69 18.76 -7.88
CA THR A 567 9.91 17.53 -7.63
C THR A 567 8.80 17.77 -6.60
N ASN A 568 9.12 18.39 -5.46
CA ASN A 568 8.17 18.78 -4.43
C ASN A 568 8.84 19.79 -3.46
N HIS A 569 8.04 20.35 -2.54
CA HIS A 569 8.52 21.37 -1.58
C HIS A 569 9.52 20.82 -0.54
N MET A 570 9.58 19.50 -0.32
CA MET A 570 10.58 18.88 0.57
C MET A 570 11.94 18.87 -0.12
N GLU A 571 12.02 18.41 -1.37
CA GLU A 571 13.27 18.47 -2.16
C GLU A 571 13.72 19.90 -2.39
N TYR A 572 12.79 20.81 -2.67
CA TYR A 572 13.08 22.24 -2.78
C TYR A 572 13.80 22.80 -1.54
N PHE A 573 13.35 22.42 -0.34
CA PHE A 573 13.98 22.84 0.90
C PHE A 573 15.34 22.17 1.14
N ALA A 574 15.47 20.87 0.85
CA ALA A 574 16.72 20.13 1.01
C ALA A 574 17.81 20.63 0.06
N GLU A 575 17.51 20.69 -1.24
CA GLU A 575 18.40 21.17 -2.29
C GLU A 575 18.83 22.63 -2.08
N GLY A 576 17.89 23.50 -1.71
CA GLY A 576 18.20 24.88 -1.36
C GLY A 576 19.15 24.99 -0.18
N SER A 577 18.96 24.14 0.84
CA SER A 577 19.81 24.09 2.03
C SER A 577 21.23 23.62 1.70
N GLU A 578 21.40 22.71 0.75
CA GLU A 578 22.72 22.32 0.24
C GLU A 578 23.48 23.50 -0.35
N ALA A 579 22.83 24.27 -1.23
CA ALA A 579 23.40 25.47 -1.82
C ALA A 579 23.69 26.53 -0.76
N TYR A 580 22.79 26.69 0.23
CA TYR A 580 22.91 27.69 1.28
C TYR A 580 24.13 27.47 2.19
N PHE A 581 24.38 26.23 2.62
CA PHE A 581 25.48 25.92 3.54
C PHE A 581 26.77 25.53 2.84
N TYR A 582 26.71 24.85 1.71
CA TYR A 582 27.88 24.22 1.11
C TYR A 582 27.88 24.29 -0.41
N ARG A 583 27.54 23.19 -1.08
CA ARG A 583 27.53 23.03 -2.52
C ARG A 583 26.45 22.04 -2.90
N ASN A 584 25.57 22.48 -3.80
CA ASN A 584 24.58 21.63 -4.44
C ASN A 584 25.13 20.94 -5.71
N ASP A 585 24.45 19.89 -6.19
CA ASP A 585 24.77 19.19 -7.44
C ASP A 585 23.94 19.68 -8.64
N PHE A 586 22.97 20.56 -8.42
CA PHE A 586 22.29 21.35 -9.43
C PHE A 586 22.49 22.86 -9.19
N TYR A 587 22.42 23.66 -10.25
CA TYR A 587 22.43 25.12 -10.14
C TYR A 587 21.09 25.60 -9.55
N PRO A 588 21.09 26.48 -8.53
CA PRO A 588 22.24 27.20 -7.97
C PRO A 588 23.14 26.31 -7.11
N PHE A 589 24.44 26.30 -7.43
CA PHE A 589 25.41 25.42 -6.79
C PHE A 589 25.87 25.94 -5.43
N VAL A 590 25.83 27.25 -5.20
CA VAL A 590 26.31 27.89 -3.97
C VAL A 590 25.38 29.02 -3.51
N ARG A 591 25.50 29.44 -2.25
CA ARG A 591 24.61 30.42 -1.61
C ARG A 591 24.46 31.73 -2.37
N ALA A 592 25.55 32.24 -2.96
CA ALA A 592 25.51 33.49 -3.72
C ALA A 592 24.65 33.35 -4.99
N GLU A 593 24.80 32.23 -5.70
CA GLU A 593 23.97 31.92 -6.86
C GLU A 593 22.51 31.71 -6.46
N LEU A 594 22.27 31.07 -5.31
CA LEU A 594 20.92 30.90 -4.77
C LEU A 594 20.28 32.25 -4.46
N GLN A 595 21.03 33.19 -3.86
CA GLN A 595 20.54 34.53 -3.58
C GLN A 595 20.14 35.30 -4.83
N GLU A 596 20.89 35.15 -5.93
CA GLU A 596 20.58 35.81 -7.20
C GLU A 596 19.44 35.13 -7.95
N TYR A 597 19.44 33.80 -7.97
CA TYR A 597 18.49 32.99 -8.76
C TYR A 597 17.13 32.86 -8.08
N ASP A 598 17.12 32.60 -6.78
CA ASP A 598 15.92 32.44 -5.95
C ASP A 598 16.08 33.18 -4.60
N PRO A 599 15.96 34.52 -4.62
CA PRO A 599 16.08 35.33 -3.42
C PRO A 599 15.00 35.03 -2.37
N VAL A 600 13.87 34.42 -2.78
CA VAL A 600 12.79 34.05 -1.87
C VAL A 600 13.22 32.85 -1.04
N LEU A 601 13.74 31.80 -1.68
CA LEU A 601 14.30 30.66 -0.97
C LEU A 601 15.48 31.07 -0.09
N HIS A 602 16.39 31.89 -0.62
CA HIS A 602 17.54 32.37 0.16
C HIS A 602 17.10 33.08 1.45
N GLY A 603 16.15 34.01 1.38
CA GLY A 603 15.62 34.71 2.54
C GLY A 603 14.95 33.77 3.55
N LEU A 604 14.14 32.82 3.06
CA LEU A 604 13.50 31.81 3.90
C LEU A 604 14.53 30.93 4.62
N LEU A 605 15.59 30.51 3.93
CA LEU A 605 16.67 29.73 4.53
C LEU A 605 17.44 30.55 5.57
N GLU A 606 17.61 31.85 5.38
CA GLU A 606 18.21 32.73 6.40
C GLU A 606 17.33 32.85 7.65
N ASP A 607 16.00 32.86 7.50
CA ASP A 607 15.07 32.87 8.63
C ASP A 607 15.05 31.53 9.39
N ILE A 608 15.08 30.40 8.66
CA ILE A 608 15.04 29.06 9.24
C ILE A 608 16.39 28.69 9.87
N TRP A 609 17.46 28.78 9.08
CA TRP A 609 18.79 28.32 9.47
C TRP A 609 19.62 29.36 10.21
N GLY A 610 19.28 30.64 10.07
CA GLY A 610 20.05 31.76 10.60
C GLY A 610 21.09 32.27 9.61
N SER A 611 21.48 33.54 9.76
CA SER A 611 22.46 34.19 8.90
C SER A 611 23.87 33.63 9.11
N LEU A 612 24.57 33.28 8.03
CA LEU A 612 25.97 32.83 8.07
C LEU A 612 27.00 33.97 7.97
N LYS A 613 26.61 35.21 8.31
CA LYS A 613 27.46 36.41 8.22
C LYS A 613 28.25 36.68 9.50
#